data_AF-A0A517R8Z3-F1
#
_entry.id   AF-A0A517R8Z3-F1
#
_cell.length_a   1.000
_cell.length_b   1.000
_cell.length_c   1.000
_cell.angle_alpha   90.00
_cell.angle_beta   90.00
_cell.angle_gamma   90.00
#
_symmetry.space_group_name_H-M   'P 1'
#
loop_
_entity.id
_entity.type
_entity.pdbx_description
1 polymer ?
#
loop_
_entity_poly.entity_id
_entity_poly.type
_entity_poly.pdbx_seq_one_letter_code
_entity_poly.pdbx_strand_id
1 'polypeptide(L)'
;MAKKSAKRNSNNPPEKVFRIGFITASVFGHEIETDEGPITVRSVNVQKRYKDGEDVKYTSSFNLAELPQAVRVLQMAQAYVERAEAEIILD
;
A
#
# COMPACT_ATOMS: atom_id res chain seq x y z
N MET A 1 -18.00 -0.33 23.64
CA MET A 1 -16.73 0.41 23.89
C MET A 1 -16.01 0.53 22.55
N ALA A 2 -15.84 1.73 22.00
CA ALA A 2 -15.10 1.91 20.75
C ALA A 2 -13.60 1.92 21.09
N LYS A 3 -12.83 0.93 20.61
CA LYS A 3 -11.36 0.92 20.77
C LYS A 3 -10.80 2.20 20.12
N LYS A 4 -9.97 2.89 20.89
CA LYS A 4 -9.28 4.15 20.58
C LYS A 4 -8.59 4.02 19.21
N SER A 5 -9.07 4.78 18.23
CA SER A 5 -8.49 4.87 16.88
C SER A 5 -6.97 5.07 16.99
N ALA A 6 -6.20 4.11 16.44
CA ALA A 6 -4.75 4.17 16.41
C ALA A 6 -4.32 5.50 15.77
N LYS A 7 -3.48 6.25 16.49
CA LYS A 7 -3.00 7.57 16.10
C LYS A 7 -2.14 7.41 14.84
N ARG A 8 -2.70 7.66 13.65
CA ARG A 8 -1.93 7.66 12.38
C ARG A 8 -0.80 8.68 12.48
N ASN A 9 0.44 8.20 12.54
CA ASN A 9 1.61 9.05 12.46
C ASN A 9 1.69 9.59 11.02
N SER A 10 1.70 10.91 10.85
CA SER A 10 1.58 11.58 9.54
C SER A 10 2.83 11.44 8.67
N ASN A 11 3.85 10.73 9.13
CA ASN A 11 5.15 10.60 8.49
C ASN A 11 5.60 9.13 8.39
N ASN A 12 4.67 8.22 8.08
CA ASN A 12 4.98 6.80 7.85
C ASN A 12 5.37 6.59 6.37
N PRO A 13 6.67 6.50 6.02
CA PRO A 13 7.07 6.24 4.64
C PRO A 13 6.63 4.83 4.20
N PRO A 14 6.44 4.60 2.90
CA PRO A 14 6.14 3.26 2.42
C PRO A 14 7.34 2.33 2.63
N GLU A 15 7.10 1.11 3.11
CA GLU A 15 8.11 0.05 3.21
C GLU A 15 8.54 -0.44 1.83
N LYS A 16 7.60 -0.44 0.88
CA LYS A 16 7.83 -0.90 -0.48
C LYS A 16 7.00 -0.11 -1.49
N VAL A 17 7.58 0.16 -2.65
CA VAL A 17 6.91 0.83 -3.76
C VAL A 17 7.15 0.04 -5.04
N PHE A 18 6.06 -0.31 -5.73
CA PHE A 18 6.07 -0.91 -7.07
C PHE A 18 5.55 0.11 -8.08
N ARG A 19 6.17 0.20 -9.25
CA ARG A 19 5.74 1.12 -10.30
C ARG A 19 5.82 0.46 -11.67
N ILE A 20 4.78 0.66 -12.46
CA ILE A 20 4.75 0.37 -13.89
C ILE A 20 4.21 1.61 -14.59
N GLY A 21 5.02 2.19 -15.48
CA GLY A 21 4.69 3.46 -16.13
C GLY A 21 4.37 4.55 -15.12
N PHE A 22 3.15 5.08 -15.23
CA PHE A 22 2.65 6.15 -14.35
C PHE A 22 1.91 5.64 -13.11
N ILE A 23 1.69 4.33 -12.98
CA ILE A 23 0.95 3.76 -11.87
C ILE A 23 1.91 3.21 -10.82
N THR A 24 1.65 3.57 -9.57
CA THR A 24 2.43 3.20 -8.40
C THR A 24 1.54 2.50 -7.39
N ALA A 25 2.01 1.40 -6.81
CA ALA A 25 1.45 0.78 -5.60
C ALA A 25 2.46 0.91 -4.45
N SER A 26 2.06 1.55 -3.35
CA SER A 26 2.87 1.80 -2.17
C SER A 26 2.33 0.98 -1.00
N VAL A 27 3.19 0.21 -0.34
CA VAL A 27 2.87 -0.61 0.83
C VAL A 27 3.33 0.10 2.09
N PHE A 28 2.45 0.22 3.07
CA PHE A 28 2.70 0.85 4.36
C PHE A 28 2.39 -0.13 5.47
N GLY A 29 3.32 -0.37 6.40
CA GLY A 29 3.05 -1.11 7.62
C GLY A 29 2.50 -0.22 8.71
N HIS A 30 1.54 -0.74 9.46
CA HIS A 30 0.95 -0.08 10.61
C HIS A 30 1.03 -1.02 11.80
N GLU A 31 1.68 -0.57 12.88
CA GLU A 31 1.62 -1.27 14.15
C GLU A 31 0.25 -1.07 14.78
N ILE A 32 -0.39 -2.17 15.17
CA ILE A 32 -1.62 -2.17 15.94
C ILE A 32 -1.42 -2.99 17.22
N GLU A 33 -1.91 -2.45 18.32
CA GLU A 33 -1.93 -3.14 19.61
C GLU A 33 -3.06 -4.17 19.62
N THR A 34 -2.72 -5.42 19.92
CA THR A 34 -3.68 -6.51 20.13
C THR A 34 -3.52 -7.07 21.54
N ASP A 35 -4.49 -7.89 21.96
CA ASP A 35 -4.46 -8.50 23.29
C ASP A 35 -3.32 -9.55 23.40
N GLU A 36 -2.75 -9.99 22.28
CA GLU A 36 -1.63 -10.94 22.18
C GLU A 36 -0.27 -10.23 21.93
N GLY A 37 -0.26 -8.90 21.83
CA GLY A 37 0.94 -8.09 21.56
C GLY A 37 0.80 -7.19 20.32
N PRO A 38 1.81 -6.35 20.03
CA PRO A 38 1.80 -5.52 18.84
C PRO A 38 1.99 -6.38 17.59
N ILE A 39 1.11 -6.21 16.61
CA ILE A 39 1.25 -6.80 15.27
C ILE A 39 1.37 -5.71 14.22
N THR A 40 2.09 -6.00 13.13
CA THR A 40 2.16 -5.11 11.97
C THR A 40 1.16 -5.57 10.90
N VAL A 41 0.26 -4.68 10.50
CA VAL A 41 -0.67 -4.89 9.39
C VAL A 41 -0.32 -3.96 8.23
N ARG A 42 -0.29 -4.47 7.00
CA ARG A 42 0.07 -3.67 5.83
C ARG A 42 -1.15 -3.22 5.04
N SER A 43 -1.07 -1.98 4.56
CA SER A 43 -2.03 -1.41 3.62
C SER A 43 -1.36 -1.08 2.29
N VAL A 44 -2.09 -1.21 1.18
CA VAL A 44 -1.60 -0.84 -0.15
C VAL A 44 -2.38 0.37 -0.67
N ASN A 45 -1.67 1.41 -1.11
CA ASN A 45 -2.22 2.55 -1.81
C ASN A 45 -1.80 2.51 -3.28
N VAL A 46 -2.75 2.64 -4.21
CA VAL A 46 -2.46 2.66 -5.65
C VAL A 46 -2.84 4.01 -6.24
N GLN A 47 -1.91 4.62 -6.96
CA GLN A 47 -2.08 5.93 -7.57
C GLN A 47 -1.50 5.98 -8.98
N LYS A 48 -2.16 6.73 -9.86
CA LYS A 48 -1.65 7.18 -11.14
C LYS A 48 -1.07 8.58 -11.01
N ARG A 49 0.15 8.79 -11.51
CA ARG A 49 0.77 10.09 -11.76
C ARG A 49 0.31 10.64 -13.12
N TYR A 50 -0.03 11.91 -13.19
CA TYR A 50 -0.25 12.60 -14.46
C TYR A 50 0.28 14.03 -14.40
N LYS A 51 0.51 14.62 -15.58
CA LYS A 51 0.86 16.03 -15.70
C LYS A 51 -0.40 16.86 -15.90
N ASP A 52 -0.46 18.00 -15.24
CA ASP A 52 -1.50 19.00 -15.38
C ASP A 52 -0.82 20.37 -15.51
N GLY A 53 -0.58 20.80 -16.75
CA GLY A 53 0.36 21.88 -17.03
C GLY A 53 1.79 21.53 -16.61
N GLU A 54 2.40 22.39 -15.79
CA GLU A 54 3.72 22.17 -15.20
C GLU A 54 3.68 21.30 -13.94
N ASP A 55 2.48 21.08 -13.38
CA ASP A 55 2.33 20.35 -12.13
C ASP A 55 2.24 18.84 -12.35
N VAL A 56 2.75 18.11 -11.36
CA VAL A 56 2.59 16.67 -11.26
C VAL A 56 1.50 16.38 -10.25
N LYS A 57 0.42 15.74 -10.70
CA LYS A 57 -0.72 15.36 -9.87
C LYS A 57 -0.86 13.84 -9.79
N TYR A 58 -1.65 13.40 -8.81
CA TYR A 58 -1.91 11.99 -8.53
C TYR A 58 -3.42 11.75 -8.44
N THR A 59 -3.89 10.60 -8.93
CA THR A 59 -5.29 10.18 -8.86
C THR A 59 -5.40 8.67 -8.64
N SER A 60 -6.53 8.21 -8.13
CA SER A 60 -6.88 6.78 -8.02
C SER A 60 -7.88 6.33 -9.09
N SER A 61 -8.07 7.13 -10.15
CA SER A 61 -8.93 6.82 -11.29
C SER A 61 -8.12 6.37 -12.50
N PHE A 62 -8.50 5.24 -13.08
CA PHE A 62 -7.78 4.59 -14.18
C PHE A 62 -8.65 4.49 -15.43
N ASN A 63 -8.05 4.68 -16.61
CA ASN A 63 -8.67 4.39 -17.90
C ASN A 63 -8.37 2.95 -18.35
N LEU A 64 -8.97 2.52 -19.45
CA LEU A 64 -8.83 1.15 -19.97
C LEU A 64 -7.37 0.73 -20.23
N ALA A 65 -6.54 1.64 -20.77
CA ALA A 65 -5.13 1.35 -21.07
C ALA A 65 -4.25 1.25 -19.81
N GLU A 66 -4.71 1.81 -18.70
CA GLU A 66 -4.04 1.81 -17.41
C GLU A 66 -4.39 0.57 -16.57
N LEU A 67 -5.53 -0.07 -16.81
CA LEU A 67 -5.98 -1.22 -16.02
C LEU A 67 -4.94 -2.35 -15.94
N PRO A 68 -4.28 -2.79 -17.04
CA PRO A 68 -3.29 -3.86 -16.95
C PRO A 68 -2.10 -3.50 -16.05
N GLN A 69 -1.68 -2.24 -16.07
CA GLN A 69 -0.59 -1.74 -15.23
C GLN A 69 -1.03 -1.68 -13.76
N ALA A 70 -2.24 -1.20 -13.49
CA ALA A 70 -2.81 -1.11 -12.15
C ALA A 70 -2.96 -2.50 -11.50
N VAL A 71 -3.51 -3.45 -12.25
CA VAL A 71 -3.61 -4.85 -11.83
C VAL A 71 -2.23 -5.42 -11.55
N ARG A 72 -1.25 -5.19 -12.43
CA ARG A 72 0.08 -5.78 -12.26
C ARG A 72 0.84 -5.21 -11.05
N VAL A 73 0.75 -3.90 -10.79
CA VAL A 73 1.37 -3.34 -9.56
C VAL A 73 0.66 -3.84 -8.30
N LEU A 74 -0.66 -4.05 -8.35
CA LEU A 74 -1.41 -4.67 -7.24
C LEU A 74 -0.98 -6.11 -7.00
N GLN A 75 -0.80 -6.92 -8.04
CA GLN A 75 -0.29 -8.29 -7.90
C GLN A 75 1.11 -8.33 -7.26
N MET A 76 1.99 -7.38 -7.60
CA MET A 76 3.32 -7.28 -6.98
C MET A 76 3.23 -6.90 -5.51
N ALA A 77 2.36 -5.94 -5.17
CA ALA A 77 2.10 -5.54 -3.80
C ALA A 77 1.48 -6.67 -2.98
N GLN A 78 0.49 -7.37 -3.53
CA GLN A 78 -0.12 -8.57 -2.96
C GLN A 78 0.95 -9.61 -2.63
N ALA A 79 1.79 -10.00 -3.60
CA ALA A 79 2.84 -10.99 -3.38
C ALA A 79 3.88 -10.56 -2.34
N TYR A 80 4.07 -9.26 -2.11
CA TYR A 80 4.91 -8.77 -1.01
C TYR A 80 4.21 -8.90 0.34
N VAL A 81 2.95 -8.46 0.43
CA VAL A 81 2.16 -8.51 1.66
C VAL A 81 1.92 -9.95 2.10
N GLU A 82 1.57 -10.85 1.17
CA GLU A 82 1.36 -12.28 1.46
C GLU A 82 2.61 -12.93 2.06
N ARG A 83 3.80 -12.63 1.51
CA ARG A 83 5.05 -13.14 2.11
C ARG A 83 5.31 -12.56 3.50
N ALA A 84 4.92 -11.32 3.74
CA ALA A 84 5.13 -10.67 5.02
C ALA A 84 4.12 -11.07 6.09
N GLU A 85 2.92 -11.52 5.72
CA GLU A 85 1.81 -11.77 6.64
C GLU A 85 1.37 -13.24 6.71
N ALA A 86 1.56 -14.03 5.64
CA ALA A 86 1.12 -15.42 5.57
C ALA A 86 2.25 -16.44 5.77
N GLU A 87 3.51 -16.03 5.75
CA GLU A 87 4.63 -16.91 6.09
C GLU A 87 4.66 -17.15 7.61
N ILE A 88 4.36 -18.38 8.01
CA ILE A 88 4.49 -18.84 9.40
C ILE A 88 5.85 -19.53 9.52
N ILE A 89 6.71 -19.01 10.40
CA ILE A 89 7.94 -19.70 10.79
C ILE A 89 7.53 -20.80 11.78
N LEU A 90 7.70 -22.06 11.38
CA LEU A 90 7.47 -23.21 12.25
C LEU A 90 8.80 -23.57 12.94
N ASP A 91 8.77 -23.65 14.27
CA ASP A 91 9.87 -24.14 15.11
C ASP A 91 9.98 -25.67 15.10
#